data_AF-A0A9E1Y8K9-F1
#
_entry.id   AF-A0A9E1Y8K9-F1
#
_cell.length_a   1.000
_cell.length_b   1.000
_cell.length_c   1.000
_cell.angle_alpha   90.00
_cell.angle_beta   90.00
_cell.angle_gamma   90.00
#
_symmetry.space_group_name_H-M   'P 1'
#
loop_
_entity.id
_entity.type
_entity.pdbx_description
1 polymer ?
#
loop_
_entity_poly.entity_id
_entity_poly.type
_entity_poly.pdbx_seq_one_letter_code
_entity_poly.pdbx_strand_id
1 'polypeptide(L)'
;MTKNKLIPDLRRDAALIFQAGVKAADPYLAVKQSLHNVANQLQISLENSRDKRRSGGWQKIHLIAFGKAACTMAKAAQEIIPAHLLAVPGIAVCNYENVTAIEYIDVVGAGHPLPDMAGFAAAQRIAEIAQQAQEGELVLVLVSGGGSALIPYPARGISLADKIATSDLLLASGASINAMNCVRKHLSRLKGGGLAKMSAPADVHALVLSDVLGDELSAIASGPTVAD
;
A
#
# COMPACT_ATOMS: atom_id res chain seq x y z
N MET A 1 38.20 12.21 -31.01
CA MET A 1 37.41 12.91 -29.97
C MET A 1 38.30 13.10 -28.74
N THR A 2 38.55 14.34 -28.33
CA THR A 2 39.48 14.65 -27.23
C THR A 2 38.86 14.28 -25.88
N LYS A 3 39.65 13.61 -25.02
CA LYS A 3 39.24 13.12 -23.68
C LYS A 3 38.53 14.18 -22.80
N ASN A 4 38.73 15.47 -23.07
CA ASN A 4 38.11 16.59 -22.35
C ASN A 4 36.60 16.78 -22.57
N LYS A 5 36.00 16.24 -23.64
CA LYS A 5 34.53 16.24 -23.83
C LYS A 5 33.84 14.99 -23.27
N LEU A 6 34.58 13.88 -23.12
CA LEU A 6 34.00 12.60 -22.69
C LEU A 6 33.48 12.61 -21.23
N ILE A 7 34.19 13.25 -20.31
CA ILE A 7 33.84 13.20 -18.88
C ILE A 7 32.53 13.96 -18.56
N PRO A 8 32.30 15.19 -19.09
CA PRO A 8 31.02 15.87 -18.95
C PRO A 8 29.83 15.09 -19.54
N ASP A 9 30.03 14.45 -20.69
CA ASP A 9 29.00 13.66 -21.36
C ASP A 9 28.65 12.40 -20.54
N LEU A 10 29.65 11.68 -20.01
CA LEU A 10 29.42 10.53 -19.13
C LEU A 10 28.72 10.90 -17.82
N ARG A 11 29.02 12.06 -17.23
CA ARG A 11 28.32 12.54 -16.03
C ARG A 11 26.86 12.84 -16.34
N ARG A 12 26.58 13.47 -17.49
CA ARG A 12 25.22 13.74 -17.95
C ARG A 12 24.46 12.44 -18.18
N ASP A 13 25.06 11.48 -18.86
CA ASP A 13 24.44 10.18 -19.14
C ASP A 13 24.15 9.42 -17.84
N ALA A 14 25.09 9.39 -16.90
CA ALA A 14 24.88 8.78 -15.58
C ALA A 14 23.73 9.45 -14.81
N ALA A 15 23.63 10.79 -14.86
CA ALA A 15 22.52 11.52 -14.23
C ALA A 15 21.18 11.20 -14.90
N LEU A 16 21.13 11.09 -16.23
CA LEU A 16 19.93 10.73 -16.98
C LEU A 16 19.48 9.30 -16.66
N ILE A 17 20.42 8.34 -16.57
CA ILE A 17 20.13 6.96 -16.19
C ILE A 17 19.58 6.90 -14.76
N PHE A 18 20.21 7.61 -13.82
CA PHE A 18 19.72 7.69 -12.44
C PHE A 18 18.31 8.28 -12.36
N GLN A 19 18.07 9.40 -13.04
CA GLN A 19 16.75 10.05 -13.09
C GLN A 19 15.69 9.15 -13.73
N ALA A 20 16.05 8.39 -14.77
CA ALA A 20 15.15 7.41 -15.37
C ALA A 20 14.77 6.31 -14.36
N GLY A 21 15.73 5.83 -13.56
CA GLY A 21 15.48 4.89 -12.47
C GLY A 21 14.56 5.46 -11.39
N VAL A 22 14.83 6.69 -10.91
CA VAL A 22 13.97 7.37 -9.93
C VAL A 22 12.55 7.56 -10.47
N LYS A 23 12.41 7.99 -11.73
CA LYS A 23 11.12 8.18 -12.38
C LYS A 23 10.35 6.87 -12.53
N ALA A 24 11.04 5.75 -12.79
CA ALA A 24 10.42 4.43 -12.89
C ALA A 24 9.88 3.94 -11.53
N ALA A 25 10.50 4.37 -10.43
CA ALA A 25 10.06 4.06 -9.06
C ALA A 25 9.09 5.10 -8.47
N ASP A 26 8.65 6.09 -9.25
CA ASP A 26 7.72 7.12 -8.79
C ASP A 26 6.33 6.51 -8.48
N PRO A 27 5.82 6.65 -7.23
CA PRO A 27 4.57 5.99 -6.84
C PRO A 27 3.35 6.45 -7.64
N TYR A 28 3.29 7.72 -8.04
CA TYR A 28 2.17 8.27 -8.79
C TYR A 28 2.16 7.69 -10.21
N LEU A 29 3.31 7.72 -10.88
CA LEU A 29 3.47 7.17 -12.22
C LEU A 29 3.26 5.65 -12.25
N ALA A 30 3.73 4.92 -11.24
CA ALA A 30 3.53 3.48 -11.13
C ALA A 30 2.03 3.12 -11.08
N VAL A 31 1.23 3.86 -10.30
CA VAL A 31 -0.24 3.67 -10.26
C VAL A 31 -0.87 4.05 -11.60
N LYS A 32 -0.47 5.17 -12.22
CA LYS A 32 -0.98 5.59 -13.56
C LYS A 32 -0.67 4.59 -14.67
N GLN A 33 0.41 3.82 -14.55
CA GLN A 33 0.74 2.75 -15.49
C GLN A 33 -0.05 1.46 -15.22
N SER A 34 -0.49 1.26 -13.98
CA SER A 34 -1.17 0.04 -13.54
C SER A 34 -2.69 0.14 -13.62
N LEU A 35 -3.26 1.34 -13.55
CA LEU A 35 -4.70 1.58 -13.61
C LEU A 35 -5.06 2.34 -14.89
N HIS A 36 -6.15 1.93 -15.52
CA HIS A 36 -6.64 2.54 -16.76
C HIS A 36 -8.15 2.73 -16.66
N ASN A 37 -8.65 3.87 -17.13
CA ASN A 37 -10.08 4.07 -17.35
C ASN A 37 -10.38 3.86 -18.83
N VAL A 38 -11.17 2.83 -19.13
CA VAL A 38 -11.59 2.50 -20.50
C VAL A 38 -13.11 2.44 -20.52
N ALA A 39 -13.74 3.33 -21.29
CA ALA A 39 -15.20 3.40 -21.42
C ALA A 39 -15.94 3.41 -20.06
N ASN A 40 -15.48 4.25 -19.11
CA ASN A 40 -16.04 4.38 -17.76
C ASN A 40 -15.94 3.11 -16.89
N GLN A 41 -15.01 2.20 -17.22
CA GLN A 41 -14.70 1.04 -16.41
C GLN A 41 -13.22 1.07 -16.00
N LEU A 42 -12.94 0.58 -14.77
CA LEU A 42 -11.57 0.41 -14.32
C LEU A 42 -10.97 -0.87 -14.93
N GLN A 43 -9.79 -0.74 -15.53
CA GLN A 43 -8.94 -1.86 -15.90
C GLN A 43 -7.64 -1.80 -15.11
N ILE A 44 -7.13 -2.95 -14.69
CA ILE A 44 -5.94 -3.08 -13.86
C ILE A 44 -4.93 -3.98 -14.55
N SER A 45 -3.71 -3.50 -14.76
CA SER A 45 -2.60 -4.29 -15.31
C SER A 45 -2.24 -5.45 -14.37
N LEU A 46 -1.91 -6.61 -14.93
CA LEU A 46 -1.49 -7.79 -14.18
C LEU A 46 -0.01 -8.10 -14.43
N GLU A 47 0.69 -8.64 -13.43
CA GLU A 47 2.07 -9.14 -13.55
C GLU A 47 3.07 -8.12 -14.14
N ASN A 48 2.84 -6.82 -13.91
CA ASN A 48 3.60 -5.72 -14.53
C ASN A 48 3.62 -5.77 -16.08
N SER A 49 2.66 -6.47 -16.69
CA SER A 49 2.49 -6.59 -18.14
C SER A 49 1.61 -5.47 -18.68
N ARG A 50 1.89 -5.04 -19.92
CA ARG A 50 1.05 -4.08 -20.65
C ARG A 50 -0.17 -4.73 -21.32
N ASP A 51 -0.07 -6.04 -21.58
CA ASP A 51 -1.02 -6.78 -22.40
C ASP A 51 -2.04 -7.55 -21.55
N LYS A 52 -1.64 -7.98 -20.34
CA LYS A 52 -2.54 -8.65 -19.40
C LYS A 52 -3.22 -7.63 -18.51
N ARG A 53 -4.55 -7.58 -18.58
CA ARG A 53 -5.38 -6.70 -17.75
C ARG A 53 -6.54 -7.46 -17.15
N ARG A 54 -6.90 -7.10 -15.92
CA ARG A 54 -8.14 -7.48 -15.25
C ARG A 54 -9.14 -6.36 -15.42
N SER A 55 -10.36 -6.72 -15.79
CA SER A 55 -11.55 -5.89 -15.62
C SER A 55 -12.59 -6.71 -14.87
N GLY A 56 -13.41 -6.03 -14.09
CA GLY A 56 -14.65 -6.56 -13.55
C GLY A 56 -15.72 -5.52 -13.78
N GLY A 57 -16.98 -5.94 -13.99
CA GLY A 57 -18.12 -5.03 -14.05
C GLY A 57 -18.43 -4.45 -12.66
N TRP A 58 -17.43 -3.93 -11.95
CA TRP A 58 -17.55 -3.49 -10.57
C TRP A 58 -18.46 -2.27 -10.50
N GLN A 59 -19.46 -2.36 -9.64
CA GLN A 59 -20.41 -1.27 -9.41
C GLN A 59 -19.86 -0.21 -8.44
N LYS A 60 -18.87 -0.58 -7.63
CA LYS A 60 -18.27 0.28 -6.62
C LYS A 60 -16.83 -0.14 -6.31
N ILE A 61 -15.97 0.84 -6.01
CA ILE A 61 -14.54 0.66 -5.74
C ILE A 61 -14.18 1.35 -4.42
N HIS A 62 -13.84 0.55 -3.42
CA HIS A 62 -13.34 1.00 -2.13
C HIS A 62 -11.83 1.18 -2.21
N LEU A 63 -11.37 2.42 -2.10
CA LEU A 63 -9.95 2.76 -2.17
C LEU A 63 -9.33 2.77 -0.77
N ILE A 64 -8.37 1.87 -0.55
CA ILE A 64 -7.61 1.77 0.71
C ILE A 64 -6.13 1.90 0.40
N ALA A 65 -5.48 2.97 0.86
CA ALA A 65 -4.04 3.17 0.70
C ALA A 65 -3.32 3.20 2.05
N PHE A 66 -2.17 2.56 2.17
CA PHE A 66 -1.31 2.68 3.35
C PHE A 66 0.18 2.53 3.03
N GLY A 67 1.01 3.20 3.80
CA GLY A 67 2.46 3.28 3.60
C GLY A 67 2.93 4.71 3.35
N LYS A 68 4.24 4.92 3.27
CA LYS A 68 4.83 6.26 3.11
C LYS A 68 4.36 6.98 1.85
N ALA A 69 4.07 6.23 0.77
CA ALA A 69 3.60 6.77 -0.50
C ALA A 69 2.06 6.76 -0.65
N ALA A 70 1.31 6.46 0.43
CA ALA A 70 -0.14 6.26 0.35
C ALA A 70 -0.88 7.43 -0.28
N CYS A 71 -0.58 8.68 0.13
CA CYS A 71 -1.22 9.87 -0.44
C CYS A 71 -0.95 9.98 -1.96
N THR A 72 0.30 9.84 -2.37
CA THR A 72 0.72 9.92 -3.77
C THR A 72 0.04 8.85 -4.63
N MET A 73 0.00 7.60 -4.15
CA MET A 73 -0.65 6.49 -4.85
C MET A 73 -2.18 6.67 -4.89
N ALA A 74 -2.79 7.10 -3.78
CA ALA A 74 -4.23 7.32 -3.69
C ALA A 74 -4.70 8.45 -4.61
N LYS A 75 -3.92 9.54 -4.72
CA LYS A 75 -4.20 10.63 -5.65
C LYS A 75 -4.20 10.15 -7.10
N ALA A 76 -3.18 9.38 -7.49
CA ALA A 76 -3.10 8.80 -8.82
C ALA A 76 -4.30 7.90 -9.13
N ALA A 77 -4.68 7.03 -8.20
CA ALA A 77 -5.81 6.12 -8.37
C ALA A 77 -7.15 6.86 -8.48
N GLN A 78 -7.40 7.84 -7.60
CA GLN A 78 -8.61 8.66 -7.65
C GLN A 78 -8.80 9.35 -9.00
N GLU A 79 -7.74 9.90 -9.58
CA GLU A 79 -7.82 10.59 -10.88
C GLU A 79 -8.14 9.65 -12.04
N ILE A 80 -7.98 8.34 -11.87
CA ILE A 80 -8.23 7.32 -12.90
C ILE A 80 -9.59 6.65 -12.68
N ILE A 81 -9.93 6.33 -11.44
CA ILE A 81 -11.20 5.69 -11.10
C ILE A 81 -12.35 6.61 -11.53
N PRO A 82 -13.31 6.13 -12.34
CA PRO A 82 -14.50 6.90 -12.67
C PRO A 82 -15.22 7.36 -11.39
N ALA A 83 -15.55 8.65 -11.29
CA ALA A 83 -16.08 9.24 -10.06
C ALA A 83 -17.34 8.56 -9.51
N HIS A 84 -18.19 8.02 -10.40
CA HIS A 84 -19.41 7.29 -10.01
C HIS A 84 -19.14 5.89 -9.44
N LEU A 85 -17.95 5.32 -9.69
CA LEU A 85 -17.53 4.03 -9.11
C LEU A 85 -16.81 4.19 -7.78
N LEU A 86 -16.21 5.36 -7.50
CA LEU A 86 -15.44 5.55 -6.27
C LEU A 86 -16.34 5.57 -5.04
N ALA A 87 -16.11 4.66 -4.09
CA ALA A 87 -16.69 4.75 -2.76
C ALA A 87 -16.05 5.93 -2.02
N VAL A 88 -16.89 6.81 -1.49
CA VAL A 88 -16.46 8.01 -0.76
C VAL A 88 -16.92 7.94 0.70
N PRO A 89 -16.06 8.30 1.67
CA PRO A 89 -14.63 8.57 1.48
C PRO A 89 -13.83 7.28 1.26
N GLY A 90 -12.79 7.35 0.41
CA GLY A 90 -11.68 6.39 0.48
C GLY A 90 -10.80 6.67 1.71
N ILE A 91 -9.77 5.86 1.95
CA ILE A 91 -8.82 6.10 3.06
C ILE A 91 -7.37 6.01 2.61
N ALA A 92 -6.52 6.92 3.10
CA ALA A 92 -5.07 6.89 2.90
C ALA A 92 -4.33 7.10 4.22
N VAL A 93 -3.47 6.17 4.61
CA VAL A 93 -2.71 6.20 5.87
C VAL A 93 -1.21 6.33 5.58
N CYS A 94 -0.60 7.43 5.99
CA CYS A 94 0.84 7.67 5.83
C CYS A 94 1.49 8.15 7.13
N ASN A 95 2.81 8.27 7.14
CA ASN A 95 3.55 8.95 8.20
C ASN A 95 3.19 10.44 8.22
N TYR A 96 3.25 11.07 9.40
CA TYR A 96 2.84 12.47 9.60
C TYR A 96 3.46 13.45 8.60
N GLU A 97 4.71 13.25 8.22
CA GLU A 97 5.44 14.12 7.29
C GLU A 97 4.91 14.07 5.84
N ASN A 98 4.18 13.00 5.49
CA ASN A 98 3.68 12.74 4.14
C ASN A 98 2.17 12.99 3.99
N VAL A 99 1.54 13.61 4.99
CA VAL A 99 0.12 13.95 4.95
C VAL A 99 -0.12 15.06 3.92
N THR A 100 -0.92 14.76 2.91
CA THR A 100 -1.37 15.72 1.90
C THR A 100 -2.86 15.55 1.72
N ALA A 101 -3.64 16.64 1.78
CA ALA A 101 -5.08 16.58 1.57
C ALA A 101 -5.43 16.10 0.15
N ILE A 102 -6.39 15.18 0.06
CA ILE A 102 -6.93 14.67 -1.19
C ILE A 102 -8.45 14.71 -1.06
N GLU A 103 -9.14 15.34 -2.00
CA GLU A 103 -10.60 15.39 -1.98
C GLU A 103 -11.18 13.97 -1.91
N TYR A 104 -12.33 13.75 -1.26
CA TYR A 104 -13.00 12.45 -1.20
C TYR A 104 -12.20 11.28 -0.59
N ILE A 105 -11.04 11.55 0.02
CA ILE A 105 -10.22 10.54 0.72
C ILE A 105 -9.92 11.04 2.12
N ASP A 106 -10.23 10.22 3.12
CA ASP A 106 -9.83 10.44 4.50
C ASP A 106 -8.33 10.16 4.63
N VAL A 107 -7.53 11.23 4.71
CA VAL A 107 -6.08 11.13 4.86
C VAL A 107 -5.72 11.17 6.34
N VAL A 108 -5.03 10.13 6.82
CA VAL A 108 -4.64 9.98 8.22
C VAL A 108 -3.12 9.89 8.34
N GLY A 109 -2.54 10.79 9.15
CA GLY A 109 -1.16 10.67 9.61
C GLY A 109 -1.06 9.73 10.81
N ALA A 110 -0.06 8.83 10.80
CA ALA A 110 0.16 7.86 11.86
C ALA A 110 1.66 7.65 12.16
N GLY A 111 1.93 7.05 13.31
CA GLY A 111 3.28 6.78 13.80
C GLY A 111 4.06 5.81 12.91
N HIS A 112 5.30 6.19 12.58
CA HIS A 112 6.28 5.36 11.92
C HIS A 112 7.69 5.83 12.33
N PRO A 113 8.63 4.94 12.72
CA PRO A 113 8.58 3.48 12.61
C PRO A 113 7.83 2.78 13.74
N LEU A 114 7.45 3.50 14.81
CA LEU A 114 6.69 2.94 15.93
C LEU A 114 5.19 3.20 15.76
N PRO A 115 4.32 2.18 15.97
CA PRO A 115 2.88 2.35 15.88
C PRO A 115 2.32 3.25 16.97
N ASP A 116 1.20 3.92 16.69
CA ASP A 116 0.48 4.76 17.64
C ASP A 116 -1.05 4.62 17.56
N MET A 117 -1.77 5.40 18.37
CA MET A 117 -3.23 5.37 18.44
C MET A 117 -3.90 5.89 17.16
N ALA A 118 -3.28 6.84 16.45
CA ALA A 118 -3.80 7.34 15.18
C ALA A 118 -3.79 6.23 14.12
N GLY A 119 -2.68 5.48 14.03
CA GLY A 119 -2.59 4.29 13.19
C GLY A 119 -3.60 3.21 13.58
N PHE A 120 -3.81 2.96 14.88
CA PHE A 120 -4.81 1.98 15.34
C PHE A 120 -6.24 2.36 14.92
N ALA A 121 -6.62 3.63 15.11
CA ALA A 121 -7.92 4.14 14.68
C ALA A 121 -8.08 4.06 13.15
N ALA A 122 -7.03 4.38 12.39
CA ALA A 122 -7.04 4.24 10.93
C ALA A 122 -7.19 2.77 10.50
N ALA A 123 -6.53 1.85 11.20
CA ALA A 123 -6.64 0.42 10.93
C ALA A 123 -8.03 -0.14 11.26
N GLN A 124 -8.71 0.38 12.28
CA GLN A 124 -10.13 0.09 12.54
C GLN A 124 -11.00 0.55 11.37
N ARG A 125 -10.80 1.77 10.89
CA ARG A 125 -11.56 2.32 9.76
C ARG A 125 -11.34 1.53 8.47
N ILE A 126 -10.11 1.12 8.19
CA ILE A 126 -9.78 0.22 7.07
C ILE A 126 -10.55 -1.10 7.19
N ALA A 127 -10.61 -1.69 8.38
CA ALA A 127 -11.34 -2.92 8.60
C ALA A 127 -12.86 -2.74 8.37
N GLU A 128 -13.43 -1.62 8.81
CA GLU A 128 -14.84 -1.29 8.57
C GLU A 128 -15.15 -1.18 7.07
N ILE A 129 -14.32 -0.45 6.31
CA ILE A 129 -14.49 -0.30 4.86
C ILE A 129 -14.43 -1.67 4.18
N ALA A 130 -13.44 -2.50 4.53
CA ALA A 130 -13.30 -3.84 3.96
C ALA A 130 -14.53 -4.72 4.28
N GLN A 131 -15.00 -4.72 5.52
CA GLN A 131 -16.16 -5.52 5.95
C GLN A 131 -17.50 -5.06 5.35
N GLN A 132 -17.59 -3.81 4.91
CA GLN A 132 -18.77 -3.26 4.26
C GLN A 132 -18.80 -3.55 2.75
N ALA A 133 -17.68 -3.96 2.15
CA ALA A 133 -17.62 -4.25 0.73
C ALA A 133 -18.47 -5.48 0.37
N GLN A 134 -19.24 -5.37 -0.71
CA GLN A 134 -20.21 -6.38 -1.12
C GLN A 134 -19.77 -7.12 -2.39
N GLU A 135 -20.48 -8.20 -2.72
CA GLU A 135 -20.28 -8.92 -3.99
C GLU A 135 -20.48 -7.97 -5.18
N GLY A 136 -19.64 -8.12 -6.21
CA GLY A 136 -19.63 -7.22 -7.37
C GLY A 136 -18.97 -5.87 -7.12
N GLU A 137 -18.42 -5.62 -5.93
CA GLU A 137 -17.58 -4.45 -5.62
C GLU A 137 -16.09 -4.84 -5.59
N LEU A 138 -15.21 -3.84 -5.65
CA LEU A 138 -13.76 -4.00 -5.58
C LEU A 138 -13.18 -3.26 -4.36
N VAL A 139 -12.40 -3.94 -3.55
CA VAL A 139 -11.47 -3.32 -2.59
C VAL A 139 -10.10 -3.19 -3.27
N LEU A 140 -9.78 -1.97 -3.72
CA LEU A 140 -8.50 -1.64 -4.32
C LEU A 140 -7.52 -1.17 -3.23
N VAL A 141 -6.51 -1.99 -2.97
CA VAL A 141 -5.52 -1.76 -1.92
C VAL A 141 -4.22 -1.22 -2.52
N LEU A 142 -3.73 -0.08 -2.03
CA LEU A 142 -2.47 0.53 -2.45
C LEU A 142 -1.46 0.44 -1.31
N VAL A 143 -0.38 -0.30 -1.51
CA VAL A 143 0.59 -0.62 -0.45
C VAL A 143 1.96 -0.04 -0.79
N SER A 144 2.59 0.60 0.17
CA SER A 144 4.01 0.97 0.10
C SER A 144 4.72 0.70 1.44
N GLY A 145 6.03 0.92 1.47
CA GLY A 145 6.86 0.74 2.66
C GLY A 145 6.32 1.44 3.92
N GLY A 146 6.52 0.83 5.08
CA GLY A 146 6.09 1.35 6.39
C GLY A 146 4.70 0.89 6.87
N GLY A 147 3.92 0.22 6.03
CA GLY A 147 2.56 -0.23 6.38
C GLY A 147 2.45 -1.07 7.66
N SER A 148 3.49 -1.83 8.03
CA SER A 148 3.49 -2.65 9.24
C SER A 148 3.23 -1.84 10.51
N ALA A 149 3.81 -0.63 10.60
CA ALA A 149 3.68 0.26 11.74
C ALA A 149 2.48 1.21 11.62
N LEU A 150 2.14 1.64 10.40
CA LEU A 150 1.10 2.64 10.13
C LEU A 150 -0.32 2.12 10.34
N ILE A 151 -0.57 0.82 10.13
CA ILE A 151 -1.88 0.18 10.32
C ILE A 151 -1.82 -0.96 11.35
N PRO A 152 -1.52 -0.65 12.63
CA PRO A 152 -1.50 -1.63 13.69
C PRO A 152 -2.94 -2.03 14.06
N TYR A 153 -3.36 -3.25 13.73
CA TYR A 153 -4.65 -3.77 14.20
C TYR A 153 -4.45 -5.03 15.03
N PRO A 154 -4.26 -4.93 16.36
CA PRO A 154 -4.09 -6.09 17.25
C PRO A 154 -5.18 -7.15 17.13
N ALA A 155 -4.81 -8.41 17.38
CA ALA A 155 -5.77 -9.50 17.55
C ALA A 155 -6.73 -9.23 18.73
N ARG A 156 -7.89 -9.89 18.73
CA ARG A 156 -8.88 -9.73 19.81
C ARG A 156 -8.24 -10.14 21.15
N GLY A 157 -8.40 -9.30 22.17
CA GLY A 157 -7.83 -9.52 23.50
C GLY A 157 -6.38 -9.04 23.68
N ILE A 158 -5.78 -8.44 22.64
CA ILE A 158 -4.43 -7.87 22.68
C ILE A 158 -4.55 -6.35 22.56
N SER A 159 -3.93 -5.60 23.48
CA SER A 159 -3.89 -4.15 23.38
C SER A 159 -2.84 -3.68 22.36
N LEU A 160 -2.92 -2.41 21.94
CA LEU A 160 -1.85 -1.81 21.14
C LEU A 160 -0.51 -1.80 21.90
N ALA A 161 -0.54 -1.54 23.20
CA ALA A 161 0.64 -1.54 24.06
C ALA A 161 1.30 -2.92 24.11
N ASP A 162 0.53 -4.01 24.27
CA ASP A 162 1.06 -5.38 24.26
C ASP A 162 1.74 -5.72 22.93
N LYS A 163 1.16 -5.26 21.81
CA LYS A 163 1.71 -5.48 20.48
C LYS A 163 3.02 -4.73 20.26
N ILE A 164 3.13 -3.50 20.78
CA ILE A 164 4.36 -2.70 20.76
C ILE A 164 5.43 -3.39 21.64
N ALA A 165 5.10 -3.70 22.89
CA ALA A 165 6.01 -4.36 23.82
C ALA A 165 6.53 -5.70 23.29
N THR A 166 5.67 -6.51 22.66
CA THR A 166 6.09 -7.78 22.04
C THR A 166 7.08 -7.54 20.88
N SER A 167 6.86 -6.50 20.07
CA SER A 167 7.79 -6.15 18.99
C SER A 167 9.15 -5.72 19.52
N ASP A 168 9.18 -4.96 20.61
CA ASP A 168 10.42 -4.51 21.25
C ASP A 168 11.20 -5.68 21.86
N LEU A 169 10.51 -6.62 22.53
CA LEU A 169 11.13 -7.82 23.09
C LEU A 169 11.75 -8.71 22.00
N LEU A 170 11.06 -8.91 20.88
CA LEU A 170 11.58 -9.68 19.75
C LEU A 170 12.80 -9.02 19.11
N LEU A 171 12.79 -7.68 19.00
CA LEU A 171 13.94 -6.94 18.48
C LEU A 171 15.14 -7.06 19.44
N ALA A 172 14.91 -6.87 20.74
CA ALA A 172 15.94 -6.97 21.77
C ALA A 172 16.53 -8.38 21.89
N SER A 173 15.75 -9.42 21.57
CA SER A 173 16.24 -10.81 21.54
C SER A 173 17.07 -11.15 20.29
N GLY A 174 17.22 -10.22 19.33
CA GLY A 174 17.90 -10.47 18.07
C GLY A 174 17.13 -11.41 17.12
N ALA A 175 15.80 -11.48 17.24
CA ALA A 175 14.99 -12.30 16.34
C ALA A 175 15.16 -11.84 14.88
N SER A 176 15.18 -12.79 13.94
CA SER A 176 15.24 -12.46 12.52
C SER A 176 13.98 -11.74 12.05
N ILE A 177 14.07 -10.95 10.99
CA ILE A 177 12.91 -10.25 10.42
C ILE A 177 11.76 -11.21 10.05
N ASN A 178 12.08 -12.42 9.60
CA ASN A 178 11.09 -13.45 9.27
C ASN A 178 10.37 -13.96 10.53
N ALA A 179 11.11 -14.20 11.62
CA ALA A 179 10.53 -14.61 12.90
C ALA A 179 9.64 -13.50 13.49
N MET A 180 10.12 -12.25 13.44
CA MET A 180 9.34 -11.09 13.85
C MET A 180 8.05 -10.95 13.04
N ASN A 181 8.12 -11.11 11.71
CA ASN A 181 6.96 -11.02 10.84
C ASN A 181 5.96 -12.16 11.10
N CYS A 182 6.42 -13.38 11.34
CA CYS A 182 5.57 -14.51 11.71
C CYS A 182 4.72 -14.18 12.96
N VAL A 183 5.36 -13.71 14.04
CA VAL A 183 4.64 -13.30 15.25
C VAL A 183 3.72 -12.11 14.98
N ARG A 184 4.20 -11.07 14.29
CA ARG A 184 3.42 -9.86 13.98
C ARG A 184 2.14 -10.15 13.18
N LYS A 185 2.17 -11.12 12.26
CA LYS A 185 0.98 -11.54 11.51
C LYS A 185 -0.06 -12.17 12.43
N HIS A 186 0.36 -13.10 13.29
CA HIS A 186 -0.52 -13.79 14.24
C HIS A 186 -1.09 -12.89 15.35
N LEU A 187 -0.40 -11.80 15.70
CA LEU A 187 -0.89 -10.78 16.63
C LEU A 187 -1.69 -9.67 15.93
N SER A 188 -2.19 -9.90 14.71
CA SER A 188 -2.83 -8.87 13.90
C SER A 188 -4.07 -9.36 13.18
N ARG A 189 -5.09 -8.50 13.12
CA ARG A 189 -6.32 -8.77 12.38
C ARG A 189 -6.23 -8.39 10.91
N LEU A 190 -5.39 -7.41 10.52
CA LEU A 190 -5.23 -7.00 9.11
C LEU A 190 -4.12 -7.76 8.36
N LYS A 191 -3.10 -8.25 9.05
CA LYS A 191 -1.88 -8.82 8.45
C LYS A 191 -2.12 -10.30 8.11
N GLY A 192 -1.22 -10.94 7.37
CA GLY A 192 -1.36 -12.38 7.01
C GLY A 192 -2.67 -12.71 6.28
N GLY A 193 -3.05 -11.86 5.32
CA GLY A 193 -4.27 -12.00 4.54
C GLY A 193 -5.54 -11.55 5.25
N GLY A 194 -5.44 -10.99 6.46
CA GLY A 194 -6.57 -10.54 7.24
C GLY A 194 -7.45 -9.51 6.53
N LEU A 195 -6.84 -8.52 5.85
CA LEU A 195 -7.58 -7.53 5.07
C LEU A 195 -8.31 -8.17 3.88
N ALA A 196 -7.67 -9.10 3.17
CA ALA A 196 -8.33 -9.83 2.08
C ALA A 196 -9.52 -10.66 2.59
N LYS A 197 -9.36 -11.36 3.73
CA LYS A 197 -10.44 -12.12 4.36
C LYS A 197 -11.61 -11.25 4.79
N MET A 198 -11.33 -10.06 5.33
CA MET A 198 -12.37 -9.10 5.73
C MET A 198 -13.13 -8.51 4.55
N SER A 199 -12.51 -8.48 3.37
CA SER A 199 -13.12 -7.92 2.16
C SER A 199 -14.08 -8.88 1.46
N ALA A 200 -14.10 -10.17 1.84
CA ALA A 200 -15.02 -11.13 1.23
C ALA A 200 -16.49 -10.76 1.56
N PRO A 201 -17.41 -10.82 0.58
CA PRO A 201 -17.28 -11.44 -0.74
C PRO A 201 -16.81 -10.52 -1.88
N ALA A 202 -16.42 -9.28 -1.60
CA ALA A 202 -15.94 -8.36 -2.62
C ALA A 202 -14.62 -8.85 -3.26
N ASP A 203 -14.38 -8.39 -4.49
CA ASP A 203 -13.10 -8.58 -5.15
C ASP A 203 -12.01 -7.80 -4.43
N VAL A 204 -10.79 -8.34 -4.38
CA VAL A 204 -9.61 -7.63 -3.87
C VAL A 204 -8.56 -7.55 -4.97
N HIS A 205 -7.93 -6.38 -5.09
CA HIS A 205 -6.71 -6.22 -5.87
C HIS A 205 -5.75 -5.29 -5.14
N ALA A 206 -4.47 -5.66 -5.06
CA ALA A 206 -3.44 -4.87 -4.40
C ALA A 206 -2.39 -4.39 -5.41
N LEU A 207 -2.13 -3.09 -5.44
CA LEU A 207 -0.94 -2.52 -6.09
C LEU A 207 0.11 -2.26 -5.03
N VAL A 208 1.25 -2.93 -5.15
CA VAL A 208 2.30 -2.94 -4.14
C VAL A 208 3.56 -2.28 -4.68
N LEU A 209 3.99 -1.20 -4.03
CA LEU A 209 5.30 -0.58 -4.24
C LEU A 209 6.28 -1.14 -3.20
N SER A 210 7.12 -2.08 -3.64
CA SER A 210 8.04 -2.83 -2.78
C SER A 210 9.31 -2.03 -2.45
N ASP A 211 9.66 -1.99 -1.16
CA ASP A 211 10.98 -1.60 -0.65
C ASP A 211 11.74 -2.80 -0.06
N VAL A 212 11.27 -4.03 -0.35
CA VAL A 212 11.84 -5.29 0.16
C VAL A 212 12.61 -5.97 -0.96
N LEU A 213 13.87 -6.33 -0.69
CA LEU A 213 14.69 -7.10 -1.62
C LEU A 213 14.02 -8.44 -1.96
N GLY A 214 13.82 -8.70 -3.25
CA GLY A 214 13.17 -9.93 -3.74
C GLY A 214 11.64 -9.86 -3.81
N ASP A 215 11.02 -8.73 -3.46
CA ASP A 215 9.59 -8.48 -3.62
C ASP A 215 8.66 -9.50 -2.94
N GLU A 216 9.12 -10.07 -1.82
CA GLU A 216 8.35 -11.01 -1.00
C GLU A 216 7.09 -10.34 -0.42
N LEU A 217 5.95 -10.51 -1.11
CA LEU A 217 4.68 -9.86 -0.78
C LEU A 217 4.22 -10.12 0.66
N SER A 218 4.53 -11.30 1.22
CA SER A 218 4.17 -11.66 2.60
C SER A 218 4.94 -10.85 3.66
N ALA A 219 6.10 -10.30 3.29
CA ALA A 219 6.91 -9.44 4.13
C ALA A 219 6.49 -7.96 4.03
N ILE A 220 6.07 -7.51 2.83
CA ILE A 220 5.66 -6.12 2.60
C ILE A 220 4.40 -5.80 3.40
N ALA A 221 4.50 -4.84 4.33
CA ALA A 221 3.46 -4.51 5.31
C ALA A 221 2.94 -5.71 6.12
N SER A 222 3.72 -6.80 6.20
CA SER A 222 3.31 -8.10 6.75
C SER A 222 2.13 -8.77 6.01
N GLY A 223 2.05 -8.57 4.69
CA GLY A 223 1.17 -9.31 3.79
C GLY A 223 -0.33 -9.23 4.12
N PRO A 224 -0.96 -8.04 4.21
CA PRO A 224 -2.37 -7.93 4.57
C PRO A 224 -3.32 -8.51 3.52
N THR A 225 -2.89 -8.61 2.26
CA THR A 225 -3.70 -9.07 1.12
C THR A 225 -3.21 -10.39 0.51
N VAL A 226 -2.24 -11.05 1.14
CA VAL A 226 -1.69 -12.35 0.69
C VAL A 226 -1.76 -13.36 1.82
N ALA A 227 -1.79 -14.65 1.49
CA ALA A 227 -1.78 -15.70 2.50
C ALA A 227 -0.54 -15.60 3.42
N ASP A 228 -0.70 -16.03 4.67
CA ASP A 228 0.41 -16.17 5.61
C ASP A 228 1.25 -17.40 5.28
#